data_AF-A0A959Q273-F1
#
_entry.id   AF-A0A959Q273-F1
#
_cell.length_a   1.000
_cell.length_b   1.000
_cell.length_c   1.000
_cell.angle_alpha   90.00
_cell.angle_beta   90.00
_cell.angle_gamma   90.00
#
_symmetry.space_group_name_H-M   'P 1'
#
loop_
_entity.id
_entity.type
_entity.pdbx_description
1 polymer ?
#
loop_
_entity_poly.entity_id
_entity_poly.type
_entity_poly.pdbx_seq_one_letter_code
_entity_poly.pdbx_strand_id
1 'polypeptide(L)'
;MLKLLALLVTILSALPVTAQYDYSHPDFIPKMDQHFPGGDSAFLDLVYHNIQYPPEARQRGTMATLLVSLYINAKGGLDSLKFLNPVPIGDGIEEEVLRILKLTHKRWINYGDGFHFDCSFVFKFESEELLHGDISIVAFLVNAKLPRTDLIKSFDKLLKRGNKSNEVKEMVTLLIKMYPDNLQYLELYRQLEIH
;
A
#
# COMPACT_ATOMS: atom_id res chain seq x y z
N MET A 1 24.61 12.63 1.48
CA MET A 1 23.31 13.12 1.03
C MET A 1 23.11 13.16 -0.49
N LEU A 2 23.79 14.03 -1.26
CA LEU A 2 23.44 14.28 -2.68
C LEU A 2 23.47 13.02 -3.59
N LYS A 3 24.39 12.07 -3.35
CA LYS A 3 24.48 10.80 -4.10
C LYS A 3 23.36 9.79 -3.77
N LEU A 4 22.85 9.81 -2.53
CA LEU A 4 21.75 8.93 -2.10
C LEU A 4 20.40 9.46 -2.63
N LEU A 5 20.21 10.78 -2.58
CA LEU A 5 19.02 11.44 -3.12
C LEU A 5 18.92 11.28 -4.65
N ALA A 6 20.04 11.42 -5.36
CA ALA A 6 20.11 11.17 -6.80
C ALA A 6 19.78 9.72 -7.17
N LEU A 7 20.17 8.75 -6.32
CA LEU A 7 19.82 7.34 -6.48
C LEU A 7 18.30 7.17 -6.34
N LEU A 8 17.67 7.73 -5.29
CA LEU A 8 16.20 7.73 -5.10
C LEU A 8 15.43 8.28 -6.31
N VAL A 9 15.91 9.38 -6.88
CA VAL A 9 15.29 10.02 -8.05
C VAL A 9 15.45 9.16 -9.31
N THR A 10 16.60 8.51 -9.52
CA THR A 10 16.77 7.57 -10.65
C THR A 10 15.95 6.28 -10.49
N ILE A 11 15.69 5.86 -9.26
CA ILE A 11 14.83 4.70 -8.94
C ILE A 11 13.38 5.01 -9.30
N LEU A 12 12.89 6.20 -8.92
CA LEU A 12 11.51 6.61 -9.15
C LEU A 12 11.19 6.83 -10.64
N SER A 13 12.15 7.36 -11.40
CA SER A 13 11.98 7.71 -12.81
C SER A 13 12.17 6.55 -13.80
N ALA A 14 12.60 5.37 -13.34
CA ALA A 14 13.00 4.26 -14.21
C ALA A 14 12.05 3.05 -14.16
N LEU A 15 10.84 3.27 -13.64
CA LEU A 15 9.72 2.34 -13.71
C LEU A 15 9.09 2.46 -15.11
N PRO A 16 9.05 1.41 -15.94
CA PRO A 16 8.04 1.37 -16.98
C PRO A 16 6.67 1.38 -16.29
N VAL A 17 5.92 2.48 -16.44
CA VAL A 17 4.52 2.56 -16.03
C VAL A 17 3.72 1.66 -16.96
N THR A 18 3.67 0.38 -16.63
CA THR A 18 2.59 -0.50 -17.03
C THR A 18 2.21 -1.33 -15.81
N ALA A 19 1.76 -0.63 -14.76
CA ALA A 19 0.84 -1.24 -13.81
C ALA A 19 -0.53 -1.21 -14.49
N GLN A 20 -0.75 -2.15 -15.40
CA GLN A 20 -2.09 -2.48 -15.87
C GLN A 20 -2.90 -2.82 -14.60
N TYR A 21 -4.06 -2.19 -14.39
CA TYR A 21 -4.94 -2.39 -13.23
C TYR A 21 -4.99 -3.87 -12.86
N ASP A 22 -4.21 -4.26 -11.86
CA ASP A 22 -4.04 -5.66 -11.55
C ASP A 22 -5.03 -5.98 -10.44
N TYR A 23 -6.22 -6.41 -10.86
CA TYR A 23 -7.17 -7.18 -10.09
C TYR A 23 -6.58 -8.58 -9.79
N SER A 24 -5.29 -8.67 -9.45
CA SER A 24 -4.43 -9.86 -9.62
C SER A 24 -4.78 -11.03 -8.72
N HIS A 25 -5.48 -10.79 -7.62
CA HIS A 25 -5.84 -11.87 -6.72
C HIS A 25 -7.15 -12.50 -7.19
N PRO A 26 -7.15 -13.80 -7.59
CA PRO A 26 -8.32 -14.46 -8.16
C PRO A 26 -9.53 -14.46 -7.22
N ASP A 27 -9.31 -14.29 -5.91
CA ASP A 27 -10.37 -14.30 -4.91
C ASP A 27 -11.02 -12.92 -4.66
N PHE A 28 -10.49 -11.82 -5.19
CA PHE A 28 -11.07 -10.49 -4.91
C PHE A 28 -12.47 -10.33 -5.49
N ILE A 29 -12.62 -10.55 -6.80
CA ILE A 29 -13.90 -10.39 -7.50
C ILE A 29 -14.95 -11.36 -6.92
N PRO A 30 -14.69 -12.68 -6.78
CA PRO A 30 -15.65 -13.59 -6.17
C PRO A 30 -16.11 -13.15 -4.77
N LYS A 31 -15.19 -12.65 -3.96
CA LYS A 31 -15.49 -12.21 -2.60
C LYS A 31 -16.32 -10.92 -2.58
N MET A 32 -16.05 -9.99 -3.49
CA MET A 32 -16.86 -8.78 -3.63
C MET A 32 -18.26 -9.07 -4.16
N ASP A 33 -18.37 -9.89 -5.20
CA ASP A 33 -19.66 -10.30 -5.76
C ASP A 33 -20.55 -10.99 -4.71
N GLN A 34 -19.93 -11.75 -3.80
CA GLN A 34 -20.63 -12.40 -2.71
C GLN A 34 -20.99 -11.45 -1.57
N HIS A 35 -20.11 -10.51 -1.22
CA HIS A 35 -20.18 -9.80 0.07
C HIS A 35 -20.41 -8.30 -0.01
N PHE A 36 -20.45 -7.70 -1.20
CA PHE A 36 -20.71 -6.27 -1.37
C PHE A 36 -21.84 -6.05 -2.39
N PRO A 37 -22.90 -5.28 -2.05
CA PRO A 37 -23.99 -4.99 -2.98
C PRO A 37 -23.46 -4.26 -4.22
N GLY A 38 -23.67 -4.88 -5.38
CA GLY A 38 -23.15 -4.39 -6.66
C GLY A 38 -21.72 -4.85 -6.97
N GLY A 39 -21.18 -5.79 -6.22
CA GLY A 39 -19.90 -6.45 -6.49
C GLY A 39 -18.69 -5.52 -6.33
N ASP A 40 -17.61 -5.88 -7.02
CA ASP A 40 -16.34 -5.18 -6.99
C ASP A 40 -16.45 -3.76 -7.55
N SER A 41 -17.16 -3.59 -8.67
CA SER A 41 -17.38 -2.29 -9.30
C SER A 41 -18.00 -1.29 -8.34
N ALA A 42 -19.07 -1.67 -7.62
CA ALA A 42 -19.74 -0.76 -6.68
C ALA A 42 -18.88 -0.40 -5.46
N PHE A 43 -18.03 -1.33 -5.01
CA PHE A 43 -17.06 -1.05 -3.95
C PHE A 43 -16.00 -0.06 -4.43
N LEU A 44 -15.39 -0.35 -5.58
CA LEU A 44 -14.36 0.47 -6.20
C LEU A 44 -14.88 1.86 -6.51
N ASP A 45 -16.09 1.98 -7.06
CA ASP A 45 -16.75 3.25 -7.31
C ASP A 45 -16.93 4.04 -6.02
N LEU A 46 -17.43 3.43 -4.94
CA LEU A 46 -17.53 4.12 -3.64
C LEU A 46 -16.16 4.67 -3.24
N VAL A 47 -15.11 3.88 -3.35
CA VAL A 47 -13.79 4.33 -2.92
C VAL A 47 -13.27 5.44 -3.83
N TYR A 48 -13.20 5.21 -5.15
CA TYR A 48 -12.62 6.17 -6.09
C TYR A 48 -13.31 7.54 -6.07
N HIS A 49 -14.63 7.57 -5.88
CA HIS A 49 -15.37 8.84 -5.80
C HIS A 49 -15.17 9.59 -4.49
N ASN A 50 -14.79 8.89 -3.41
CA ASN A 50 -14.72 9.49 -2.09
C ASN A 50 -13.29 9.70 -1.59
N ILE A 51 -12.32 8.91 -2.07
CA ILE A 51 -10.96 8.89 -1.56
C ILE A 51 -10.19 10.13 -2.01
N GLN A 52 -9.41 10.66 -1.09
CA GLN A 52 -8.62 11.87 -1.28
C GLN A 52 -7.16 11.57 -1.00
N TYR A 53 -6.27 12.22 -1.73
CA TYR A 53 -4.86 12.23 -1.33
C TYR A 53 -4.70 13.23 -0.19
N PRO A 54 -4.24 12.82 1.01
CA PRO A 54 -4.10 13.73 2.13
C PRO A 54 -3.21 14.93 1.77
N PRO A 55 -3.55 16.17 2.17
CA PRO A 55 -2.78 17.36 1.84
C PRO A 55 -1.31 17.26 2.27
N GLU A 56 -1.06 16.73 3.46
CA GLU A 56 0.27 16.52 4.01
C GLU A 56 1.08 15.51 3.19
N ALA A 57 0.48 14.37 2.84
CA ALA A 57 1.10 13.37 1.98
C ALA A 57 1.39 13.93 0.59
N ARG A 58 0.47 14.73 0.04
CA ARG A 58 0.66 15.39 -1.26
C ARG A 58 1.81 16.39 -1.23
N GLN A 59 1.87 17.22 -0.19
CA GLN A 59 2.94 18.21 -0.01
C GLN A 59 4.31 17.55 0.16
N ARG A 60 4.37 16.41 0.86
CA ARG A 60 5.61 15.68 1.12
C ARG A 60 6.00 14.68 0.03
N GLY A 61 5.15 14.44 -0.95
CA GLY A 61 5.41 13.45 -2.00
C GLY A 61 5.35 12.00 -1.48
N THR A 62 4.53 11.72 -0.46
CA THR A 62 4.50 10.44 0.25
C THR A 62 3.77 9.36 -0.54
N MET A 63 4.52 8.53 -1.25
CA MET A 63 4.01 7.32 -1.88
C MET A 63 4.00 6.13 -0.92
N ALA A 64 2.93 5.34 -0.93
CA ALA A 64 2.80 4.17 -0.05
C ALA A 64 1.79 3.14 -0.57
N THR A 65 1.94 1.90 -0.10
CA THR A 65 0.92 0.86 -0.18
C THR A 65 0.47 0.53 1.23
N LEU A 66 -0.78 0.81 1.56
CA LEU A 66 -1.38 0.54 2.86
C LEU A 66 -2.10 -0.80 2.83
N LEU A 67 -1.65 -1.76 3.62
CA LEU A 67 -2.24 -3.09 3.80
C LEU A 67 -3.29 -3.04 4.90
N VAL A 68 -4.52 -3.46 4.60
CA VAL A 68 -5.65 -3.37 5.53
C VAL A 68 -6.31 -4.74 5.67
N SER A 69 -6.59 -5.13 6.91
CA SER A 69 -7.47 -6.26 7.23
C SER A 69 -8.72 -5.78 7.94
N LEU A 70 -9.87 -6.20 7.44
CA LEU A 70 -11.18 -5.91 8.00
C LEU A 70 -11.78 -7.17 8.60
N TYR A 71 -12.57 -6.99 9.65
CA TYR A 71 -13.51 -7.99 10.11
C TYR A 71 -14.92 -7.43 9.97
N ILE A 72 -15.71 -8.12 9.15
CA ILE A 72 -17.13 -7.83 8.94
C ILE A 72 -17.95 -8.83 9.76
N ASN A 73 -18.86 -8.34 10.57
CA ASN A 73 -19.68 -9.18 11.45
C ASN A 73 -20.89 -9.80 10.73
N ALA A 74 -21.63 -10.66 11.44
CA ALA A 74 -22.88 -11.27 10.97
C ALA A 74 -23.93 -10.29 10.43
N LYS A 75 -23.90 -9.02 10.85
CA LYS A 75 -24.86 -7.97 10.44
C LYS A 75 -24.34 -7.09 9.30
N GLY A 76 -23.22 -7.45 8.66
CA GLY A 76 -22.62 -6.64 7.59
C GLY A 76 -21.94 -5.36 8.10
N GLY A 77 -21.73 -5.25 9.40
CA GLY A 77 -21.03 -4.13 10.02
C GLY A 77 -19.51 -4.34 10.00
N LEU A 78 -18.78 -3.27 9.72
CA LEU A 78 -17.34 -3.22 9.95
C LEU A 78 -17.09 -3.13 11.48
N ASP A 79 -16.59 -4.21 12.07
CA ASP A 79 -16.36 -4.32 13.52
C ASP A 79 -14.91 -4.07 13.90
N SER A 80 -13.96 -4.48 13.06
CA SER A 80 -12.55 -4.16 13.27
C SER A 80 -11.83 -3.86 11.95
N LEU A 81 -10.83 -2.99 12.06
CA LEU A 81 -9.90 -2.63 10.99
C LEU A 81 -8.50 -2.63 11.57
N LYS A 82 -7.56 -3.27 10.88
CA LYS A 82 -6.14 -3.32 11.24
C LYS A 82 -5.30 -2.93 10.04
N PHE A 83 -4.30 -2.08 10.26
CA PHE A 83 -3.22 -1.86 9.30
C PHE A 83 -2.16 -2.94 9.53
N LEU A 84 -1.77 -3.62 8.46
CA LEU A 84 -0.80 -4.73 8.51
C LEU A 84 0.61 -4.29 8.11
N ASN A 85 0.81 -3.00 7.79
CA ASN A 85 2.11 -2.47 7.43
C ASN A 85 3.13 -2.67 8.59
N PRO A 86 4.37 -3.07 8.28
CA PRO A 86 5.43 -3.24 9.28
C PRO A 86 5.87 -1.91 9.92
N VAL A 87 5.62 -0.79 9.23
CA VAL A 87 5.90 0.57 9.70
C VAL A 87 4.68 1.45 9.42
N PRO A 88 4.35 2.41 10.30
CA PRO A 88 3.34 3.41 10.02
C PRO A 88 3.72 4.23 8.78
N ILE A 89 2.75 4.50 7.92
CA ILE A 89 2.91 5.35 6.75
C ILE A 89 2.95 6.82 7.21
N GLY A 90 1.94 7.24 7.97
CA GLY A 90 1.76 8.61 8.42
C GLY A 90 1.16 9.51 7.34
N ASP A 91 1.28 10.82 7.57
CA ASP A 91 0.87 11.86 6.61
C ASP A 91 -0.63 11.88 6.27
N GLY A 92 -1.47 11.31 7.14
CA GLY A 92 -2.92 11.27 6.96
C GLY A 92 -3.43 10.09 6.13
N ILE A 93 -2.54 9.21 5.64
CA ILE A 93 -2.92 8.11 4.74
C ILE A 93 -3.76 7.06 5.47
N GLU A 94 -3.35 6.65 6.68
CA GLU A 94 -4.13 5.72 7.50
C GLU A 94 -5.51 6.29 7.87
N GLU A 95 -5.56 7.56 8.26
CA GLU A 95 -6.79 8.25 8.65
C GLU A 95 -7.78 8.32 7.49
N GLU A 96 -7.28 8.59 6.28
CA GLU A 96 -8.10 8.67 5.09
C GLU A 96 -8.66 7.30 4.67
N VAL A 97 -7.84 6.26 4.68
CA VAL A 97 -8.31 4.91 4.38
C VAL A 97 -9.33 4.44 5.42
N LEU A 98 -9.11 4.75 6.70
CA LEU A 98 -10.08 4.50 7.76
C LEU A 98 -11.41 5.23 7.50
N ARG A 99 -11.37 6.50 7.07
CA ARG A 99 -12.56 7.29 6.74
C ARG A 99 -13.37 6.63 5.62
N ILE A 100 -12.70 6.22 4.54
CA ILE A 100 -13.33 5.57 3.39
C ILE A 100 -13.96 4.25 3.77
N LEU A 101 -13.24 3.39 4.49
CA LEU A 101 -13.74 2.08 4.88
C LEU A 101 -14.91 2.19 5.87
N LYS A 102 -14.99 3.24 6.68
CA LYS A 102 -16.19 3.52 7.50
C LYS A 102 -17.44 3.81 6.67
N LEU A 103 -17.32 4.34 5.44
CA LEU A 103 -18.47 4.55 4.54
C LEU A 103 -19.08 3.23 4.06
N THR A 104 -18.35 2.12 4.20
CA THR A 104 -18.83 0.76 3.87
C THR A 104 -19.63 0.12 5.00
N HIS A 105 -19.70 0.74 6.18
CA HIS A 105 -20.37 0.17 7.35
C HIS A 105 -21.85 -0.12 7.05
N LYS A 106 -22.31 -1.34 7.35
CA LYS A 106 -23.66 -1.87 7.04
C LYS A 106 -23.99 -1.98 5.56
N ARG A 107 -23.01 -1.83 4.66
CA ARG A 107 -23.19 -2.13 3.24
C ARG A 107 -22.86 -3.59 2.94
N TRP A 108 -22.05 -4.26 3.75
CA TRP A 108 -21.63 -5.63 3.47
C TRP A 108 -22.76 -6.64 3.62
N ILE A 109 -22.75 -7.65 2.77
CA ILE A 109 -23.62 -8.83 2.85
C ILE A 109 -22.83 -9.94 3.54
N ASN A 110 -23.42 -10.58 4.55
CA ASN A 110 -22.83 -11.72 5.22
C ASN A 110 -23.86 -12.83 5.38
N TYR A 111 -23.41 -14.08 5.19
CA TYR A 111 -24.22 -15.29 5.27
C TYR A 111 -23.86 -16.19 6.48
N GLY A 112 -22.86 -15.81 7.28
CA GLY A 112 -22.40 -16.55 8.46
C GLY A 112 -22.03 -15.65 9.64
N ASP A 113 -21.19 -16.15 10.56
CA ASP A 113 -20.87 -15.47 11.82
C ASP A 113 -19.98 -14.21 11.64
N GLY A 114 -19.36 -14.07 10.48
CA GLY A 114 -18.43 -12.99 10.16
C GLY A 114 -17.41 -13.45 9.12
N PHE A 115 -16.73 -12.51 8.48
CA PHE A 115 -15.64 -12.82 7.56
C PHE A 115 -14.55 -11.75 7.59
N HIS A 116 -13.33 -12.19 7.27
CA HIS A 116 -12.21 -11.28 7.05
C HIS A 116 -12.19 -10.80 5.61
N PHE A 117 -11.89 -9.52 5.41
CA PHE A 117 -11.68 -8.94 4.10
C PHE A 117 -10.39 -8.10 4.12
N ASP A 118 -9.39 -8.52 3.36
CA ASP A 118 -8.08 -7.87 3.32
C ASP A 118 -7.87 -7.21 1.96
N CYS A 119 -7.36 -5.99 1.96
CA CYS A 119 -7.14 -5.21 0.75
C CYS A 119 -6.01 -4.21 0.95
N SER A 120 -5.54 -3.62 -0.15
CA SER A 120 -4.47 -2.65 -0.16
C SER A 120 -4.88 -1.37 -0.88
N PHE A 121 -4.46 -0.23 -0.33
CA PHE A 121 -4.64 1.09 -0.94
C PHE A 121 -3.28 1.62 -1.34
N VAL A 122 -3.08 1.90 -2.63
CA VAL A 122 -1.82 2.35 -3.22
C VAL A 122 -1.93 3.83 -3.52
N PHE A 123 -1.16 4.64 -2.81
CA PHE A 123 -1.00 6.08 -3.02
C PHE A 123 0.27 6.30 -3.84
N LYS A 124 0.12 6.76 -5.09
CA LYS A 124 1.23 7.01 -6.02
C LYS A 124 1.01 8.32 -6.78
N PHE A 125 2.10 8.93 -7.24
CA PHE A 125 2.02 10.02 -8.22
C PHE A 125 2.20 9.41 -9.62
N GLU A 126 1.16 9.49 -10.45
CA GLU A 126 1.31 9.34 -11.90
C GLU A 126 1.61 10.72 -12.50
N SER A 127 2.52 10.76 -13.48
CA SER A 127 3.02 12.01 -14.05
C SER A 127 1.92 12.83 -14.73
N GLU A 128 1.77 14.08 -14.26
CA GLU A 128 1.20 15.30 -14.87
C GLU A 128 -0.16 15.32 -15.59
N GLU A 129 -0.82 14.21 -15.93
CA GLU A 129 -2.19 14.25 -16.45
C GLU A 129 -3.22 13.92 -15.36
N LEU A 130 -3.68 15.00 -14.71
CA LEU A 130 -4.90 15.04 -13.90
C LEU A 130 -6.08 14.49 -14.73
N LEU A 131 -6.71 13.42 -14.25
CA LEU A 131 -8.16 13.20 -14.16
C LEU A 131 -8.40 11.78 -13.59
N HIS A 132 -8.62 11.70 -12.27
CA HIS A 132 -9.02 10.49 -11.52
C HIS A 132 -7.97 9.34 -11.52
N GLY A 133 -6.94 9.40 -10.66
CA GLY A 133 -5.91 8.34 -10.66
C GLY A 133 -4.83 8.29 -9.56
N ASP A 134 -4.75 9.24 -8.62
CA ASP A 134 -3.65 9.28 -7.63
C ASP A 134 -3.66 8.12 -6.62
N ILE A 135 -4.74 7.33 -6.59
CA ILE A 135 -4.93 6.26 -5.62
C ILE A 135 -5.49 5.04 -6.36
N SER A 136 -4.78 3.92 -6.31
CA SER A 136 -5.21 2.63 -6.86
C SER A 136 -5.54 1.69 -5.72
N ILE A 137 -6.60 0.89 -5.83
CA ILE A 137 -6.88 -0.19 -4.86
C ILE A 137 -6.40 -1.49 -5.47
N VAL A 138 -5.62 -2.25 -4.71
CA VAL A 138 -5.17 -3.60 -5.08
C VAL A 138 -5.59 -4.53 -3.94
N ALA A 139 -6.31 -5.61 -4.19
CA ALA A 139 -6.83 -6.46 -3.13
C ALA A 139 -6.15 -7.82 -3.03
N PHE A 140 -5.98 -8.27 -1.78
CA PHE A 140 -5.31 -9.47 -1.28
C PHE A 140 -3.84 -9.69 -1.71
N LEU A 141 -3.00 -9.79 -0.68
CA LEU A 141 -1.58 -10.17 -0.76
C LEU A 141 -1.45 -11.48 -1.52
N VAL A 142 -0.67 -11.48 -2.60
CA VAL A 142 0.41 -12.45 -2.87
C VAL A 142 1.06 -12.11 -4.23
N ASN A 143 2.38 -11.88 -4.19
CA ASN A 143 3.33 -11.97 -5.31
C ASN A 143 3.30 -10.88 -6.40
N ALA A 144 3.33 -9.60 -6.03
CA ALA A 144 3.88 -8.60 -6.94
C ALA A 144 5.38 -8.85 -7.13
N LYS A 145 5.79 -9.44 -8.25
CA LYS A 145 7.20 -9.54 -8.64
C LYS A 145 7.70 -8.14 -9.00
N LEU A 146 8.62 -7.62 -8.20
CA LEU A 146 9.21 -6.30 -8.41
C LEU A 146 10.19 -6.23 -9.58
N PRO A 147 10.22 -5.09 -10.29
CA PRO A 147 11.31 -4.76 -11.18
C PRO A 147 12.49 -4.25 -10.35
N ARG A 148 13.61 -4.99 -10.48
CA ARG A 148 15.00 -4.63 -10.16
C ARG A 148 15.59 -5.13 -8.84
N THR A 149 16.46 -6.12 -9.02
CA THR A 149 17.38 -6.71 -8.05
C THR A 149 18.68 -5.90 -7.84
N ASP A 150 18.85 -4.74 -8.50
CA ASP A 150 20.07 -3.92 -8.48
C ASP A 150 20.19 -3.02 -7.23
N LEU A 151 19.06 -2.56 -6.71
CA LEU A 151 18.91 -1.76 -5.50
C LEU A 151 19.34 -2.49 -4.23
N ILE A 152 18.88 -3.73 -4.09
CA ILE A 152 19.20 -4.59 -2.95
C ILE A 152 20.71 -4.83 -2.87
N LYS A 153 21.36 -5.09 -4.01
CA LYS A 153 22.83 -5.24 -4.07
C LYS A 153 23.57 -3.98 -3.61
N SER A 154 23.00 -2.81 -3.87
CA SER A 154 23.58 -1.53 -3.46
C SER A 154 23.46 -1.32 -1.94
N PHE A 155 22.28 -1.62 -1.35
CA PHE A 155 22.08 -1.56 0.09
C PHE A 155 22.89 -2.63 0.84
N ASP A 156 22.91 -3.87 0.36
CA ASP A 156 23.75 -4.94 0.91
C ASP A 156 25.22 -4.55 0.95
N LYS A 157 25.72 -3.88 -0.10
CA LYS A 157 27.09 -3.39 -0.14
C LYS A 157 27.36 -2.29 0.88
N LEU A 158 26.38 -1.43 1.15
CA LEU A 158 26.48 -0.38 2.19
C LEU A 158 26.45 -0.99 3.61
N LEU A 159 25.55 -1.94 3.86
CA LEU A 159 25.49 -2.67 5.13
C LEU A 159 26.75 -3.48 5.41
N LYS A 160 27.26 -4.24 4.43
CA LYS A 160 28.50 -5.03 4.56
C LYS A 160 29.72 -4.17 4.87
N ARG A 161 29.67 -2.87 4.53
CA ARG A 161 30.70 -1.88 4.87
C ARG A 161 30.49 -1.24 6.26
N GLY A 162 29.50 -1.70 7.03
CA GLY A 162 29.17 -1.18 8.35
C GLY A 162 28.45 0.18 8.33
N ASN A 163 28.01 0.66 7.16
CA ASN A 163 27.35 1.96 7.04
C ASN A 163 25.86 1.84 7.36
N LYS A 164 25.53 1.93 8.65
CA LYS A 164 24.17 1.98 9.21
C LYS A 164 23.73 3.41 9.51
N SER A 165 23.95 4.31 8.55
CA SER A 165 23.58 5.72 8.72
C SER A 165 22.06 5.90 8.78
N ASN A 166 21.60 6.96 9.44
CA ASN A 166 20.18 7.31 9.52
C ASN A 166 19.55 7.43 8.13
N GLU A 167 20.30 7.90 7.14
CA GLU A 167 19.86 8.00 5.75
C GLU A 167 19.56 6.64 5.11
N VAL A 168 20.34 5.59 5.43
CA VAL A 168 20.05 4.23 4.93
C VAL A 168 18.76 3.71 5.57
N LYS A 169 18.57 3.96 6.86
CA LYS A 169 17.34 3.59 7.58
C LYS A 169 16.11 4.30 6.99
N GLU A 170 16.21 5.60 6.72
CA GLU A 170 15.14 6.38 6.08
C GLU A 170 14.80 5.83 4.70
N MET A 171 15.79 5.56 3.84
CA MET A 171 15.54 4.99 2.51
C MET A 171 14.85 3.62 2.57
N VAL A 172 15.30 2.73 3.45
CA VAL A 172 14.70 1.40 3.61
C VAL A 172 13.27 1.52 4.16
N THR A 173 13.04 2.46 5.07
CA THR A 173 11.70 2.77 5.57
C THR A 173 10.78 3.23 4.44
N LEU A 174 11.23 4.13 3.56
CA LEU A 174 10.46 4.56 2.38
C LEU A 174 10.14 3.39 1.44
N LEU A 175 11.11 2.52 1.17
CA LEU A 175 10.91 1.34 0.32
C LEU A 175 9.88 0.38 0.90
N ILE A 176 9.87 0.19 2.21
CA ILE A 176 8.87 -0.63 2.90
C ILE A 176 7.49 0.01 2.88
N LYS A 177 7.41 1.33 3.02
CA LYS A 177 6.13 2.05 2.89
C LYS A 177 5.53 1.82 1.49
N MET A 178 6.35 1.82 0.45
CA MET A 178 5.92 1.58 -0.93
C MET A 178 5.63 0.09 -1.23
N TYR A 179 6.44 -0.82 -0.69
CA TYR A 179 6.44 -2.26 -0.99
C TYR A 179 6.47 -3.11 0.30
N PRO A 180 5.39 -3.09 1.10
CA PRO A 180 5.36 -3.67 2.44
C PRO A 180 5.44 -5.20 2.46
N ASP A 181 5.19 -5.87 1.33
CA ASP A 181 5.26 -7.33 1.16
C ASP A 181 6.63 -7.81 0.65
N ASN A 182 7.57 -6.90 0.36
CA ASN A 182 8.91 -7.28 -0.09
C ASN A 182 9.76 -7.83 1.07
N LEU A 183 9.92 -9.16 1.09
CA LEU A 183 10.69 -9.89 2.10
C LEU A 183 12.15 -9.41 2.24
N GLN A 184 12.78 -8.96 1.16
CA GLN A 184 14.17 -8.48 1.18
C GLN A 184 14.28 -7.10 1.84
N TYR A 185 13.35 -6.18 1.55
CA TYR A 185 13.30 -4.89 2.25
C TYR A 185 12.96 -5.06 3.73
N LEU A 186 12.01 -5.93 4.04
CA LEU A 186 11.66 -6.27 5.43
C LEU A 186 12.86 -6.81 6.21
N GLU A 187 13.64 -7.71 5.61
CA GLU A 187 14.85 -8.26 6.23
C GLU A 187 15.91 -7.17 6.46
N LEU A 188 16.13 -6.33 5.46
CA LEU A 188 17.03 -5.18 5.54
C LEU A 188 16.64 -4.22 6.68
N TYR A 189 15.34 -3.93 6.83
CA TYR A 189 14.85 -3.09 7.90
C TYR A 189 15.04 -3.70 9.28
N ARG A 190 14.75 -5.00 9.45
CA ARG A 190 14.99 -5.70 10.72
C ARG A 190 16.46 -5.64 11.13
N GLN A 191 17.39 -5.80 10.18
CA GLN A 191 18.82 -5.71 10.46
C GLN A 191 19.27 -4.31 10.91
N LEU A 192 18.55 -3.27 10.49
CA LEU A 192 18.79 -1.87 10.87
C LEU A 192 18.12 -1.46 12.19
N GLU A 193 17.12 -2.20 12.67
CA GLU A 193 16.42 -1.95 13.95
C GLU A 193 17.07 -2.66 15.15
N ILE A 194 17.76 -3.78 14.93
CA ILE A 194 18.36 -4.61 16.00
C ILE A 194 19.66 -3.98 16.58
N HIS A 195 20.13 -2.86 16.05
CA HIS A 195 21.42 -2.25 16.39
C HIS A 195 21.33 -0.72 16.44
#